data_AF-A0A974RW66-F1
#
_entry.id   AF-A0A974RW66-F1
#
_cell.length_a   1.000
_cell.length_b   1.000
_cell.length_c   1.000
_cell.angle_alpha   90.00
_cell.angle_beta   90.00
_cell.angle_gamma   90.00
#
_symmetry.space_group_name_H-M   'P 1'
#
loop_
_entity.id
_entity.type
_entity.pdbx_description
1 polymer ?
#
loop_
_entity_poly.entity_id
_entity_poly.type
_entity_poly.pdbx_seq_one_letter_code
_entity_poly.pdbx_strand_id
1 'polypeptide(L)'
;MEIRKSKTLLLSVMAVIALSSSNVVAQDNICNTIEARMGMREDINGLVKSRNIEAIDLYNFKTIKFNKDTQQLICEGTIQWNDMSKARYRYSTFRNSMGELMIKVEPI
;
A
#
# COMPACT_ATOMS: atom_id res chain seq x y z
N MET A 1 -59.60 -24.08 -33.10
CA MET A 1 -59.10 -24.26 -31.73
C MET A 1 -57.61 -23.96 -31.77
N GLU A 2 -57.25 -22.73 -31.41
CA GLU A 2 -55.87 -22.21 -31.46
C GLU A 2 -55.04 -22.85 -30.35
N ILE A 3 -53.96 -23.56 -30.71
CA ILE A 3 -52.95 -23.99 -29.74
C ILE A 3 -51.83 -22.94 -29.75
N ARG A 4 -51.77 -22.24 -28.62
CA ARG A 4 -50.88 -21.13 -28.30
C ARG A 4 -49.41 -21.49 -28.42
N LYS A 5 -48.65 -20.56 -28.99
CA LYS A 5 -47.20 -20.40 -28.87
C LYS A 5 -46.75 -20.43 -27.41
N SER A 6 -45.69 -21.16 -27.08
CA SER A 6 -44.80 -20.77 -25.98
C SER A 6 -43.35 -21.19 -26.22
N LYS A 7 -42.63 -20.25 -26.83
CA LYS A 7 -41.25 -19.81 -26.53
C LYS A 7 -40.27 -20.86 -26.02
N THR A 8 -39.55 -21.44 -26.97
CA THR A 8 -38.20 -22.01 -26.80
C THR A 8 -37.26 -20.92 -26.26
N LEU A 9 -36.99 -20.92 -24.96
CA LEU A 9 -35.95 -20.08 -24.35
C LEU A 9 -34.79 -21.01 -23.96
N LEU A 10 -34.01 -21.45 -24.95
CA LEU A 10 -32.71 -22.05 -24.67
C LEU A 10 -31.79 -20.92 -24.18
N LEU A 11 -31.63 -20.83 -22.85
CA LEU A 11 -30.51 -20.14 -22.23
C LEU A 11 -29.22 -20.88 -22.61
N SER A 12 -28.64 -20.50 -23.75
CA SER A 12 -27.27 -20.86 -24.07
C SER A 12 -26.34 -20.11 -23.14
N VAL A 13 -26.00 -20.81 -22.05
CA VAL A 13 -24.74 -20.70 -21.32
C VAL A 13 -23.61 -20.47 -22.33
N MET A 14 -22.99 -19.29 -22.28
CA MET A 14 -21.57 -19.02 -22.53
C MET A 14 -21.37 -17.53 -22.86
N ALA A 15 -21.11 -16.75 -21.82
CA ALA A 15 -20.32 -15.54 -21.92
C ALA A 15 -19.35 -15.49 -20.74
N VAL A 16 -18.55 -16.55 -20.60
CA VAL A 16 -17.33 -16.54 -19.80
C VAL A 16 -16.23 -16.02 -20.72
N ILE A 17 -16.15 -14.70 -20.89
CA ILE A 17 -14.99 -14.06 -21.50
C ILE A 17 -14.62 -12.83 -20.67
N ALA A 18 -13.55 -13.03 -19.91
CA ALA A 18 -12.50 -12.05 -19.60
C ALA A 18 -12.92 -10.72 -18.95
N LEU A 19 -13.06 -10.74 -17.62
CA LEU A 19 -12.64 -9.63 -16.77
C LEU A 19 -11.58 -10.12 -15.77
N SER A 20 -10.51 -10.73 -16.30
CA SER A 20 -9.27 -10.99 -15.56
C SER A 20 -8.18 -10.02 -16.01
N SER A 21 -8.51 -8.73 -16.08
CA SER A 21 -7.61 -7.67 -16.55
C SER A 21 -7.51 -6.50 -15.56
N SER A 22 -7.55 -6.79 -14.25
CA SER A 22 -7.26 -5.81 -13.19
C SER A 22 -5.93 -6.05 -12.47
N ASN A 23 -4.99 -6.81 -13.05
CA ASN A 23 -3.69 -7.10 -12.43
C ASN A 23 -2.53 -6.24 -12.97
N VAL A 24 -2.81 -5.16 -13.69
CA VAL A 24 -1.78 -4.26 -14.27
C VAL A 24 -1.98 -2.82 -13.81
N VAL A 25 -2.26 -2.62 -12.53
CA VAL A 25 -2.25 -1.28 -11.91
C VAL A 25 -1.66 -1.40 -10.50
N ALA A 26 -0.66 -0.57 -10.18
CA ALA A 26 -0.18 -0.22 -8.83
C ALA A 26 1.08 -0.90 -8.21
N GLN A 27 2.12 -1.30 -8.98
CA GLN A 27 3.45 -1.47 -8.35
C GLN A 27 4.11 -0.13 -7.97
N ASP A 28 3.77 0.96 -8.67
CA ASP A 28 4.48 2.25 -8.52
C ASP A 28 4.16 3.02 -7.23
N ASN A 29 3.19 2.57 -6.42
CA ASN A 29 2.73 3.37 -5.28
C ASN A 29 2.31 2.57 -4.04
N ILE A 30 3.01 1.45 -3.78
CA ILE A 30 2.83 0.62 -2.57
C ILE A 30 2.84 1.47 -1.29
N CYS A 31 3.70 2.49 -1.20
CA CYS A 31 3.79 3.34 -0.01
C CYS A 31 2.52 4.17 0.30
N ASN A 32 1.59 4.31 -0.65
CA ASN A 32 0.32 5.02 -0.43
C ASN A 32 -0.86 4.10 -0.11
N THR A 33 -0.69 2.77 -0.12
CA THR A 33 -1.77 1.89 0.33
C THR A 33 -2.08 2.14 1.81
N ILE A 34 -3.30 1.85 2.23
CA ILE A 34 -3.72 2.07 3.62
C ILE A 34 -2.85 1.20 4.55
N GLU A 35 -2.61 -0.04 4.17
CA GLU A 35 -1.85 -1.02 4.93
C GLU A 35 -0.39 -0.60 5.09
N ALA A 36 0.24 -0.11 4.00
CA ALA A 36 1.62 0.36 4.06
C ALA A 36 1.76 1.60 4.94
N ARG A 37 0.82 2.55 4.83
CA ARG A 37 0.83 3.76 5.67
C ARG A 37 0.60 3.44 7.15
N MET A 38 -0.28 2.50 7.46
CA MET A 38 -0.49 2.02 8.82
C MET A 38 0.78 1.39 9.39
N GLY A 39 1.40 0.45 8.67
CA GLY A 39 2.64 -0.21 9.11
C GLY A 39 3.80 0.77 9.27
N MET A 40 4.02 1.66 8.29
CA MET A 40 5.04 2.72 8.40
C MET A 40 4.80 3.61 9.62
N ARG A 41 3.55 3.97 9.92
CA ARG A 41 3.23 4.80 11.10
C ARG A 41 3.55 4.08 12.40
N GLU A 42 3.20 2.79 12.51
CA GLU A 42 3.52 1.97 13.69
C GLU A 42 5.02 1.87 13.91
N ASP A 43 5.79 1.62 12.84
CA ASP A 43 7.25 1.58 12.87
C ASP A 43 7.85 2.92 13.32
N ILE A 44 7.41 4.03 12.69
CA ILE A 44 7.85 5.39 13.03
C ILE A 44 7.58 5.67 14.51
N ASN A 45 6.36 5.39 14.98
CA ASN A 45 5.97 5.61 16.38
C ASN A 45 6.75 4.73 17.35
N GLY A 46 7.12 3.51 16.95
CA GLY A 46 8.04 2.66 17.69
C GLY A 46 9.41 3.31 17.90
N LEU A 47 9.94 4.01 16.89
CA LEU A 47 11.24 4.70 16.96
C LEU A 47 11.21 5.98 17.80
N VAL A 48 10.09 6.70 17.84
CA VAL A 48 10.00 8.02 18.49
C VAL A 48 9.25 8.03 19.82
N LYS A 49 8.76 6.87 20.28
CA LYS A 49 7.95 6.72 21.50
C LYS A 49 8.52 7.43 22.74
N SER A 50 9.85 7.45 22.91
CA SER A 50 10.52 8.07 24.05
C SER A 50 10.56 9.61 24.02
N ARG A 51 10.18 10.23 22.90
CA ARG A 51 10.28 11.68 22.67
C ARG A 51 8.96 12.43 22.84
N ASN A 52 7.89 11.76 23.27
CA ASN A 52 6.52 12.32 23.36
C ASN A 52 6.01 12.94 22.04
N ILE A 53 6.54 12.49 20.90
CA ILE A 53 6.05 12.85 19.56
C ILE A 53 5.41 11.61 18.94
N GLU A 54 4.40 11.83 18.10
CA GLU A 54 3.67 10.75 17.44
C GLU A 54 3.35 11.16 16.01
N ALA A 55 3.66 10.30 15.04
CA ALA A 55 3.17 10.42 13.68
C ALA A 55 1.67 10.07 13.68
N ILE A 56 0.83 11.06 13.37
CA ILE A 56 -0.63 10.87 13.31
C ILE A 56 -1.10 10.53 11.89
N ASP A 57 -0.39 11.02 10.87
CA ASP A 57 -0.73 10.76 9.46
C ASP A 57 0.50 10.82 8.53
N LEU A 58 0.39 10.13 7.40
CA LEU A 58 1.41 9.95 6.37
C LEU A 58 0.81 10.31 5.00
N TYR A 59 1.36 11.35 4.36
CA TYR A 59 0.82 11.91 3.11
C TYR A 59 1.79 11.79 1.94
N ASN A 60 1.22 11.66 0.75
CA ASN A 60 1.92 11.80 -0.54
C ASN A 60 3.19 10.95 -0.64
N PHE A 61 3.18 9.77 -0.02
CA PHE A 61 4.35 8.91 0.01
C PHE A 61 4.57 8.27 -1.35
N LYS A 62 5.74 8.49 -1.96
CA LYS A 62 6.12 7.86 -3.21
C LYS A 62 7.03 6.67 -2.92
N THR A 63 6.80 5.57 -3.62
CA THR A 63 7.74 4.45 -3.63
C THR A 63 8.95 4.85 -4.45
N ILE A 64 10.11 4.97 -3.81
CA ILE A 64 11.39 5.21 -4.47
C ILE A 64 12.02 3.88 -4.89
N LYS A 65 11.92 2.87 -4.02
CA LYS A 65 12.45 1.53 -4.28
C LYS A 65 11.61 0.50 -3.58
N PHE A 66 11.34 -0.60 -4.28
CA PHE A 66 10.75 -1.79 -3.69
C PHE A 66 11.40 -3.03 -4.28
N ASN A 67 11.98 -3.85 -3.42
CA ASN A 67 12.56 -5.13 -3.78
C ASN A 67 12.07 -6.18 -2.76
N LYS A 68 11.20 -7.08 -3.24
CA LYS A 68 10.58 -8.13 -2.40
C LYS A 68 11.61 -9.11 -1.85
N ASP A 69 12.60 -9.50 -2.66
CA ASP A 69 13.57 -10.54 -2.34
C ASP A 69 14.49 -10.11 -1.18
N THR A 70 14.85 -8.84 -1.14
CA THR A 70 15.69 -8.24 -0.10
C THR A 70 14.87 -7.55 1.00
N GLN A 71 13.54 -7.57 0.88
CA GLN A 71 12.60 -6.83 1.75
C GLN A 71 12.98 -5.35 1.93
N GLN A 72 13.48 -4.74 0.86
CA GLN A 72 13.86 -3.34 0.84
C GLN A 72 12.70 -2.50 0.30
N LEU A 73 12.20 -1.59 1.13
CA LEU A 73 11.19 -0.60 0.78
C LEU A 73 11.75 0.78 1.12
N ILE A 74 11.79 1.69 0.15
CA ILE A 74 12.14 3.08 0.35
C ILE A 74 10.95 3.93 -0.08
N CYS A 75 10.40 4.68 0.86
CA CYS A 75 9.26 5.55 0.67
C CYS A 75 9.64 6.98 1.06
N GLU A 76 9.24 7.97 0.27
CA GLU A 76 9.44 9.39 0.60
C GLU A 76 8.12 10.13 0.59
N GLY A 77 7.82 10.87 1.65
CA GLY A 77 6.56 11.57 1.79
C GLY A 77 6.59 12.57 2.93
N THR A 78 5.42 13.02 3.34
CA THR A 78 5.25 13.96 4.45
C THR A 78 4.69 13.22 5.65
N ILE A 79 5.32 13.39 6.80
CA ILE A 79 4.78 12.96 8.09
C ILE A 79 4.15 14.17 8.77
N GLN A 80 2.93 14.02 9.27
CA GLN A 80 2.33 14.97 10.21
C GLN A 80 2.41 14.42 11.62
N TRP A 81 2.94 15.24 12.51
CA TRP A 81 3.12 14.92 13.91
C TRP A 81 1.93 15.40 14.74
N ASN A 82 1.84 14.93 15.99
CA ASN A 82 0.81 15.28 16.96
C ASN A 82 0.78 16.77 17.33
N ASP A 83 1.89 17.50 17.15
CA ASP A 83 1.95 18.97 17.27
C ASP A 83 1.47 19.70 16.00
N MET A 84 0.90 18.97 15.04
CA MET A 84 0.45 19.43 13.72
C MET A 84 1.57 19.88 12.78
N SER A 85 2.83 19.80 13.19
CA SER A 85 3.97 20.08 12.31
C SER A 85 4.04 19.03 11.20
N LYS A 86 4.52 19.48 10.03
CA LYS A 86 4.62 18.66 8.83
C LYS A 86 6.02 18.81 8.25
N ALA A 87 6.68 17.69 7.99
CA ALA A 87 7.97 17.69 7.33
C ALA A 87 8.13 16.48 6.42
N ARG A 88 9.05 16.60 5.46
CA ARG A 88 9.36 15.52 4.53
C ARG A 88 10.35 14.55 5.15
N TYR A 89 10.09 13.27 4.94
CA TYR A 89 10.92 12.18 5.44
C TYR A 89 11.06 11.08 4.40
N ARG A 90 12.20 10.39 4.49
CA ARG A 90 12.44 9.10 3.87
C ARG A 90 12.28 8.03 4.92
N TYR A 91 11.37 7.10 4.66
CA TYR A 91 11.24 5.83 5.37
C TYR A 91 11.98 4.76 4.56
N SER A 92 12.77 3.91 5.22
CA SER A 92 13.54 2.85 4.56
C SER A 92 13.59 1.58 5.40
N THR A 93 13.33 0.44 4.77
CA THR A 93 13.58 -0.89 5.34
C THR A 93 14.80 -1.52 4.68
N PHE A 94 15.62 -2.21 5.48
CA PHE A 94 16.77 -2.98 4.99
C PHE A 94 17.11 -4.07 6.00
N ARG A 95 17.83 -5.12 5.58
CA ARG A 95 18.35 -6.12 6.51
C ARG A 95 19.76 -5.77 6.96
N ASN A 96 20.07 -5.93 8.24
CA ASN A 96 21.43 -5.79 8.74
C ASN A 96 22.27 -7.05 8.41
N SER A 97 23.54 -7.07 8.83
CA SER A 97 24.46 -8.20 8.61
C SER A 97 24.02 -9.50 9.29
N MET A 98 23.16 -9.44 10.31
CA MET A 98 22.56 -10.59 10.98
C MET A 98 21.25 -11.04 10.32
N GLY A 99 20.82 -10.35 9.26
CA GLY A 99 19.56 -10.60 8.57
C GLY A 99 18.34 -9.99 9.25
N GLU A 100 18.48 -9.19 10.30
CA GLU A 100 17.35 -8.57 10.98
C GLU A 100 16.80 -7.40 10.17
N LEU A 101 15.47 -7.25 10.12
CA LEU A 101 14.83 -6.12 9.45
C LEU A 101 15.03 -4.86 10.29
N MET A 102 15.66 -3.86 9.69
CA MET A 102 15.90 -2.55 10.27
C MET A 102 15.03 -1.52 9.56
N ILE A 103 14.58 -0.54 10.34
CA ILE A 103 13.84 0.63 9.86
C ILE A 103 14.69 1.88 10.08
N LYS A 104 14.72 2.76 9.09
CA LYS A 104 15.33 4.09 9.19
C LYS A 104 14.35 5.15 8.70
N VAL A 105 14.27 6.25 9.46
CA VAL A 105 13.44 7.41 9.16
C VAL A 105 14.32 8.65 9.25
N GLU A 106 14.46 9.38 8.15
CA GLU A 106 15.38 10.51 8.03
C GLU A 106 14.70 11.71 7.34
N PRO A 107 14.93 12.95 7.78
CA PRO A 107 14.37 14.13 7.11
C PRO A 107 15.00 14.31 5.71
N ILE A 108 14.25 14.93 4.79
CA ILE A 108 14.68 15.27 3.41
C ILE A 108 14.59 16.76 3.19
#